data_AF-A0AAE3GCA2-F1
#
_entry.id   AF-A0AAE3GCA2-F1
#
_cell.length_a   1.000
_cell.length_b   1.000
_cell.length_c   1.000
_cell.angle_alpha   90.00
_cell.angle_beta   90.00
_cell.angle_gamma   90.00
#
_symmetry.space_group_name_H-M   'P 1'
#
loop_
_entity.id
_entity.type
_entity.pdbx_description
1 polymer ?
#
loop_
_entity_poly.entity_id
_entity_poly.type
_entity_poly.pdbx_seq_one_letter_code
_entity_poly.pdbx_strand_id
1 'polypeptide(L)'
;MPESTVDGPVPDTLMWEVRAHPDRLDDLLDWLDLAVFPDLADQPGCRRVDVYTGEQHRVVLIARFAGAPTVVPDPPVELVARPPHQWRFTHRRGRPGHTGSAVEGGPG
;
A
#
# COMPACT_ATOMS: atom_id res chain seq x y z
N MET A 1 24.87 -9.15 27.92
CA MET A 1 24.60 -8.17 26.85
C MET A 1 23.10 -7.96 26.83
N PRO A 2 22.53 -6.83 27.27
CA PRO A 2 21.11 -6.59 27.03
C PRO A 2 20.92 -6.43 25.52
N GLU A 3 20.03 -7.21 24.93
CA GLU A 3 19.53 -6.96 23.57
C GLU A 3 18.95 -5.56 23.55
N SER A 4 19.57 -4.67 22.78
CA SER A 4 19.11 -3.31 22.58
C SER A 4 17.66 -3.36 22.10
N THR A 5 16.72 -3.05 22.99
CA THR A 5 15.35 -2.74 22.58
C THR A 5 15.48 -1.56 21.64
N VAL A 6 15.15 -1.78 20.35
CA VAL A 6 15.12 -0.70 19.36
C VAL A 6 13.97 0.21 19.78
N ASP A 7 14.28 1.24 20.57
CA ASP A 7 13.36 2.30 20.96
C ASP A 7 13.16 3.24 19.77
N GLY A 8 12.54 2.71 18.73
CA GLY A 8 12.20 3.40 17.50
C GLY A 8 10.68 3.47 17.36
N PRO A 9 10.14 4.49 16.67
CA PRO A 9 8.72 4.56 16.40
C PRO A 9 8.28 3.28 15.68
N VAL A 10 7.24 2.62 16.20
CA VAL A 10 6.64 1.44 15.58
C VAL A 10 6.30 1.78 14.13
N PRO A 11 6.83 1.05 13.13
CA PRO A 11 6.47 1.27 11.74
C PRO A 11 4.96 1.18 11.58
N ASP A 12 4.35 2.20 10.97
CA ASP A 12 2.91 2.35 10.82
C ASP A 12 2.43 2.19 9.37
N THR A 13 3.37 1.90 8.46
CA THR A 13 3.13 1.81 7.03
C THR A 13 3.70 0.50 6.50
N LEU A 14 2.90 -0.23 5.73
CA LEU A 14 3.31 -1.40 4.96
C LEU A 14 3.40 -1.03 3.48
N MET A 15 4.48 -1.44 2.83
CA MET A 15 4.56 -1.53 1.38
C MET A 15 4.67 -2.99 0.98
N TRP A 16 3.82 -3.39 0.05
CA TRP A 16 3.82 -4.70 -0.59
C TRP A 16 4.01 -4.49 -2.09
N GLU A 17 5.01 -5.13 -2.68
CA GLU A 17 5.32 -5.04 -4.11
C GLU A 17 5.32 -6.43 -4.71
N VAL A 18 4.62 -6.61 -5.84
CA VAL A 18 4.64 -7.85 -6.61
C VAL A 18 4.76 -7.57 -8.09
N ARG A 19 5.11 -8.60 -8.87
CA ARG A 19 5.00 -8.57 -10.32
C ARG A 19 3.99 -9.60 -10.79
N ALA A 20 2.92 -9.15 -11.44
CA ALA A 20 1.94 -10.04 -12.06
C ALA A 20 2.54 -10.74 -13.30
N HIS A 21 1.94 -11.86 -13.69
CA HIS A 21 2.08 -12.32 -15.07
C HIS A 21 1.49 -11.28 -16.04
N PRO A 22 2.03 -11.14 -17.27
CA PRO A 22 1.59 -10.13 -18.22
C PRO A 22 0.08 -10.11 -18.48
N ASP A 23 -0.53 -11.28 -18.54
CA ASP A 23 -1.96 -11.48 -18.83
C ASP A 23 -2.82 -11.71 -17.58
N ARG A 24 -2.30 -11.38 -16.39
CA ARG A 24 -2.94 -11.62 -15.09
C ARG A 24 -2.96 -10.41 -14.17
N LEU A 25 -2.66 -9.23 -14.72
CA LEU A 25 -2.67 -7.99 -13.93
C LEU A 25 -4.06 -7.71 -13.37
N ASP A 26 -5.09 -7.79 -14.20
CA ASP A 26 -6.47 -7.52 -13.77
C ASP A 26 -6.95 -8.57 -12.76
N ASP A 27 -6.70 -9.86 -13.02
CA ASP A 27 -7.01 -10.95 -12.07
C ASP A 27 -6.33 -10.75 -10.69
N LEU A 28 -5.11 -10.20 -10.68
CA LEU A 28 -4.40 -9.88 -9.45
C LEU A 28 -5.00 -8.68 -8.71
N LEU A 29 -5.49 -7.67 -9.45
CA LEU A 29 -6.19 -6.53 -8.85
C LEU A 29 -7.54 -6.98 -8.27
N ASP A 30 -8.28 -7.83 -8.98
CA ASP A 30 -9.51 -8.43 -8.49
C ASP A 30 -9.26 -9.25 -7.21
N TRP A 31 -8.14 -10.00 -7.17
CA TRP A 31 -7.74 -10.71 -5.96
C TRP A 31 -7.45 -9.75 -4.80
N LEU A 32 -6.79 -8.60 -5.03
CA LEU A 32 -6.58 -7.59 -3.98
C LEU A 32 -7.91 -7.08 -3.44
N ASP A 33 -8.86 -6.75 -4.31
CA ASP A 33 -10.16 -6.22 -3.93
C ASP A 33 -10.99 -7.23 -3.13
N LEU A 34 -10.91 -8.52 -3.47
CA LEU A 34 -11.72 -9.57 -2.86
C LEU A 34 -11.08 -10.18 -1.61
N ALA A 35 -9.77 -10.34 -1.57
CA ALA A 35 -9.08 -11.10 -0.53
C ALA A 35 -8.23 -10.24 0.40
N VAL A 36 -7.73 -9.08 -0.05
CA VAL A 36 -6.80 -8.27 0.74
C VAL A 36 -7.47 -7.04 1.33
N PHE A 37 -8.26 -6.32 0.55
CA PHE A 37 -8.90 -5.09 1.00
C PHE A 37 -9.88 -5.27 2.16
N PRO A 38 -10.74 -6.30 2.19
CA PRO A 38 -11.62 -6.53 3.34
C PRO A 38 -10.80 -6.75 4.63
N ASP A 39 -9.79 -7.62 4.56
CA ASP A 39 -8.92 -7.94 5.69
C ASP A 39 -8.17 -6.71 6.21
N LEU A 40 -7.67 -5.86 5.31
CA LEU A 40 -6.99 -4.61 5.66
C LEU A 40 -7.95 -3.55 6.20
N ALA A 41 -9.15 -3.44 5.65
CA ALA A 41 -10.16 -2.47 6.10
C ALA A 41 -10.70 -2.80 7.49
N ASP A 42 -10.84 -4.10 7.79
CA ASP A 42 -11.27 -4.59 9.10
C ASP A 42 -10.17 -4.49 10.17
N GLN A 43 -8.91 -4.25 9.79
CA GLN A 43 -7.84 -4.05 10.76
C GLN A 43 -8.09 -2.77 11.59
N PRO A 44 -8.04 -2.87 12.93
CA PRO A 44 -8.12 -1.69 13.79
C PRO A 44 -7.07 -0.64 13.44
N GLY A 45 -7.55 0.57 13.18
CA GLY A 45 -6.69 1.70 12.87
C GLY A 45 -6.18 1.72 11.44
N CYS A 46 -6.62 0.86 10.52
CA CYS A 46 -6.36 1.08 9.10
C CYS A 46 -6.84 2.49 8.70
N ARG A 47 -5.92 3.31 8.18
CA ARG A 47 -6.18 4.72 7.84
C ARG A 47 -6.35 4.93 6.35
N ARG A 48 -5.57 4.21 5.56
CA ARG A 48 -5.50 4.40 4.11
C ARG A 48 -4.82 3.19 3.48
N VAL A 49 -5.37 2.73 2.37
CA VAL A 49 -4.75 1.76 1.48
C VAL A 49 -4.79 2.36 0.08
N ASP A 50 -3.65 2.41 -0.57
CA ASP A 50 -3.53 2.82 -1.97
C ASP A 50 -2.88 1.70 -2.76
N VAL A 51 -3.38 1.46 -3.98
CA VAL A 51 -2.80 0.52 -4.93
C VAL A 51 -2.32 1.28 -6.16
N TYR A 52 -1.13 0.91 -6.63
CA TYR A 52 -0.46 1.51 -7.76
C TYR A 52 -0.06 0.41 -8.74
N THR A 53 -0.25 0.68 -10.02
CA THR A 53 0.35 -0.10 -11.09
C THR A 53 1.58 0.62 -11.63
N GLY A 54 2.54 -0.15 -12.13
CA GLY A 54 3.76 0.36 -12.73
C GLY A 54 4.20 -0.48 -13.93
N GLU A 55 5.35 -0.11 -14.48
CA GLU A 55 5.95 -0.83 -15.59
C GLU A 55 6.13 -2.33 -15.27
N GLN A 56 6.16 -3.14 -16.32
CA GLN A 56 6.41 -4.58 -16.22
C GLN A 56 5.37 -5.34 -15.36
N HIS A 57 4.12 -4.85 -15.34
CA HIS A 57 3.00 -5.43 -14.58
C HIS A 57 3.25 -5.43 -13.07
N ARG A 58 3.92 -4.39 -12.58
CA ARG A 58 4.18 -4.21 -11.16
C ARG A 58 2.93 -3.70 -10.47
N VAL A 59 2.62 -4.29 -9.33
CA VAL A 59 1.59 -3.79 -8.42
C VAL A 59 2.24 -3.47 -7.08
N VAL A 60 1.94 -2.29 -6.56
CA VAL A 60 2.39 -1.83 -5.25
C VAL A 60 1.17 -1.47 -4.43
N LEU A 61 1.04 -2.07 -3.25
CA LEU A 61 0.07 -1.69 -2.24
C LEU A 61 0.81 -0.96 -1.12
N ILE A 62 0.32 0.23 -0.74
CA ILE A 62 0.79 0.94 0.44
C ILE A 62 -0.37 1.12 1.41
N ALA A 63 -0.24 0.58 2.61
CA ALA A 63 -1.25 0.68 3.66
C ALA A 63 -0.69 1.38 4.90
N ARG A 64 -1.45 2.33 5.47
CA ARG A 64 -1.10 3.08 6.67
C ARG A 64 -2.06 2.78 7.81
N PHE A 65 -1.52 2.67 9.03
CA PHE A 65 -2.25 2.22 10.22
C PHE A 65 -2.09 3.15 11.44
N ALA A 66 -3.03 2.94 12.36
CA ALA A 66 -3.12 3.25 13.78
C ALA A 66 -2.02 2.67 14.69
N GLY A 67 -0.88 2.23 14.16
CA GLY A 67 0.04 1.34 14.87
C GLY A 67 0.70 0.35 13.92
N ALA A 68 1.16 -0.80 14.43
CA ALA A 68 1.87 -1.79 13.62
C ALA A 68 0.97 -2.38 12.51
N PRO A 69 1.43 -2.43 11.25
CA PRO A 69 0.69 -3.05 10.16
C PRO A 69 0.68 -4.58 10.26
N THR A 70 -0.44 -5.17 9.83
CA THR A 70 -0.55 -6.60 9.53
C THR A 70 0.19 -6.96 8.23
N VAL A 71 0.58 -8.23 8.09
CA VAL A 71 1.22 -8.77 6.87
C VAL A 71 0.14 -8.99 5.81
N VAL A 72 0.42 -8.59 4.56
CA VAL A 72 -0.48 -8.90 3.43
C VAL A 72 -0.23 -10.34 3.00
N PRO A 73 -1.27 -11.15 2.76
CA PRO A 73 -1.10 -12.54 2.33
C PRO A 73 -0.38 -12.66 0.99
N ASP A 74 0.20 -13.84 0.73
CA ASP A 74 0.74 -14.15 -0.58
C ASP A 74 -0.40 -14.38 -1.60
N PRO A 75 -0.26 -13.86 -2.82
CA PRO A 75 -1.23 -14.07 -3.89
C PRO A 75 -1.15 -15.50 -4.43
N PRO A 76 -2.21 -15.98 -5.12
CA PRO A 76 -2.15 -17.22 -5.89
C PRO A 76 -0.97 -17.20 -6.86
N VAL A 77 -0.18 -18.28 -6.85
CA VAL A 77 1.11 -18.36 -7.57
C VAL A 77 0.93 -18.19 -9.09
N GLU A 78 -0.22 -18.61 -9.62
CA GLU A 78 -0.61 -18.50 -11.02
C GLU A 78 -0.80 -17.06 -11.51
N LEU A 79 -0.98 -16.10 -10.58
CA LEU A 79 -1.15 -14.68 -10.91
C LEU A 79 0.19 -13.94 -10.99
N VAL A 80 1.27 -14.51 -10.44
CA VAL A 80 2.51 -13.76 -10.18
C VAL A 80 3.74 -14.30 -10.91
N ALA A 81 4.40 -13.42 -11.66
CA ALA A 81 5.69 -13.69 -12.27
C ALA A 81 6.87 -13.54 -11.28
N ARG A 82 6.66 -12.78 -10.18
CA ARG A 82 7.62 -12.67 -9.08
C ARG A 82 6.84 -12.57 -7.76
N PRO A 83 7.18 -13.37 -6.75
CA PRO A 83 6.57 -13.31 -5.43
C PRO A 83 6.67 -11.91 -4.81
N PRO A 84 5.76 -11.56 -3.90
CA PRO A 84 5.75 -10.25 -3.30
C PRO A 84 6.92 -10.02 -2.34
N HIS A 85 7.30 -8.76 -2.21
CA HIS A 85 8.23 -8.27 -1.20
C HIS A 85 7.49 -7.32 -0.28
N GLN A 86 7.77 -7.40 1.02
CA GLN A 86 7.11 -6.60 2.03
C GLN A 86 8.11 -5.81 2.86
N TRP A 87 7.84 -4.52 3.04
CA TRP A 87 8.64 -3.63 3.88
C TRP A 87 7.75 -2.81 4.80
N ARG A 88 8.28 -2.49 5.98
CA ARG A 88 7.62 -1.63 6.96
C ARG A 88 8.34 -0.31 7.07
N PHE A 89 7.59 0.77 7.14
CA PHE A 89 8.09 2.14 7.24
C PHE A 89 7.39 2.89 8.37
N THR A 90 8.08 3.89 8.92
CA THR A 90 7.44 4.92 9.75
C THR A 90 7.10 6.10 8.87
N HIS A 91 5.82 6.39 8.69
CA HIS A 91 5.37 7.57 7.98
C HIS A 91 5.82 8.85 8.71
N ARG A 92 6.50 9.75 7.99
CA ARG A 92 6.99 11.01 8.55
C ARG A 92 6.06 12.19 8.28
N ARG A 93 5.58 12.32 7.04
CA ARG A 93 4.68 13.39 6.60
C ARG A 93 4.17 13.10 5.18
N GLY A 94 2.97 13.58 4.88
CA GLY A 94 2.49 13.79 3.51
C GLY A 94 2.23 15.28 3.30
N ARG A 95 2.34 15.78 2.08
CA ARG A 95 1.83 17.11 1.75
C ARG A 95 0.40 16.95 1.23
N PRO A 96 -0.56 17.79 1.68
CA PRO A 96 -1.84 17.89 1.00
C PRO A 96 -1.59 18.20 -0.48
N GLY A 97 -2.35 17.55 -1.37
CA GLY A 97 -2.33 17.94 -2.78
C GLY A 97 -2.73 19.41 -2.91
N HIS A 98 -2.10 20.13 -3.82
CA HIS A 98 -2.58 21.47 -4.17
C HIS A 98 -3.93 21.31 -4.86
N THR A 99 -5.01 21.62 -4.16
CA THR A 99 -6.31 21.78 -4.83
C THR A 99 -6.19 23.08 -5.61
N GLY A 100 -6.10 22.99 -6.93
CA GLY A 100 -5.94 24.15 -7.80
C GLY A 100 -6.96 25.22 -7.41
N SER A 101 -6.47 26.43 -7.12
CA SER A 101 -7.34 27.58 -6.84
C SER A 101 -8.25 27.77 -8.04
N ALA A 102 -9.56 27.64 -7.84
CA ALA A 102 -10.53 28.10 -8.81
C ALA A 102 -10.20 29.57 -9.09
N VAL A 103 -9.82 29.86 -10.34
CA VAL A 103 -9.75 31.23 -10.84
C VAL A 103 -11.20 31.71 -10.98
N GLU A 104 -11.77 32.21 -9.89
CA GLU A 104 -13.00 33.01 -9.96
C GLU A 104 -12.65 34.37 -10.57
N GLY A 105 -12.99 34.51 -11.85
CA GLY A 105 -13.75 35.66 -12.36
C GLY A 105 -13.10 37.04 -12.37
N GLY A 106 -12.99 37.58 -13.59
CA GLY A 106 -13.11 39.02 -13.81
C GLY A 106 -12.91 39.41 -15.26
N PRO A 107 -13.97 39.66 -16.06
CA PRO A 107 -13.84 40.43 -17.27
C PRO A 107 -13.79 41.91 -16.89
N GLY A 108 -12.77 42.62 -17.38
CA GLY A 108 -12.68 44.08 -17.37
C GLY A 108 -12.32 44.56 -18.76
#